data_AF-A0A1F6IL83-F1
#
_entry.id   AF-A0A1F6IL83-F1
#
_cell.length_a   1.000
_cell.length_b   1.000
_cell.length_c   1.000
_cell.angle_alpha   90.00
_cell.angle_beta   90.00
_cell.angle_gamma   90.00
#
_symmetry.space_group_name_H-M   'P 1'
#
loop_
_entity.id
_entity.type
_entity.pdbx_description
1 polymer ?
#
loop_
_entity_poly.entity_id
_entity_poly.type
_entity_poly.pdbx_seq_one_letter_code
_entity_poly.pdbx_strand_id
1 'polypeptide(L)'
;MSKLSPDEKWKRFNQKLEELMKSNDFYGLGVVYQEMANFLDKEGKSSKEIRDKAYKMKLQHQQDYIKSLINSQVAKGVEILCAVDSCESCKALDGKTFDFKKALDSSPLPKRECKHKYGCRCTYLPL
;
A
#
# COMPACT_ATOMS: atom_id res chain seq x y z
N MET A 1 30.33 -3.81 -1.30
CA MET A 1 29.55 -2.69 -0.70
C MET A 1 29.47 -2.93 0.79
N SER A 2 29.94 -1.99 1.63
CA SER A 2 29.81 -2.11 3.08
C SER A 2 28.33 -2.10 3.48
N LYS A 3 27.95 -2.89 4.50
CA LYS A 3 26.59 -2.85 5.05
C LYS A 3 26.39 -1.52 5.76
N LEU A 4 25.35 -0.77 5.40
CA LEU A 4 24.95 0.46 6.09
C LEU A 4 24.64 0.19 7.56
N SER A 5 24.99 1.14 8.42
CA SER A 5 24.60 1.13 9.83
C SER A 5 23.07 1.29 9.99
N PRO A 6 22.49 0.92 11.14
CA PRO A 6 21.09 1.17 11.45
C PRO A 6 20.68 2.64 11.26
N ASP A 7 21.50 3.58 11.73
CA ASP A 7 21.22 5.01 11.63
C ASP A 7 21.29 5.53 10.20
N GLU A 8 22.26 5.05 9.41
CA GLU A 8 22.37 5.38 7.99
C GLU A 8 21.16 4.89 7.20
N LYS A 9 20.66 3.68 7.51
CA LYS A 9 19.44 3.14 6.90
C LYS A 9 18.22 3.98 7.28
N TRP A 10 18.09 4.34 8.56
CA TRP A 10 16.98 5.16 9.03
C TRP A 10 16.96 6.54 8.38
N LYS A 11 18.15 7.17 8.26
CA LYS A 11 18.32 8.44 7.55
C LYS A 11 17.85 8.35 6.09
N ARG A 12 18.20 7.27 5.37
CA ARG A 12 17.75 7.05 3.99
C ARG A 12 16.23 6.87 3.89
N PHE A 13 15.61 6.17 4.85
CA PHE A 13 14.15 6.07 4.88
C PHE A 13 13.49 7.45 5.02
N ASN A 14 13.96 8.27 5.94
CA ASN A 14 13.40 9.61 6.15
C ASN A 14 13.56 10.52 4.92
N GLN A 15 14.75 10.50 4.27
CA GLN A 15 14.97 11.24 3.02
C GLN A 15 13.96 10.83 1.94
N LYS A 16 13.74 9.52 1.77
CA LYS A 16 12.77 9.01 0.80
C LYS A 16 11.34 9.38 1.16
N LEU A 17 10.97 9.36 2.45
CA LEU A 17 9.66 9.82 2.90
C LEU A 17 9.44 11.30 2.57
N GLU A 18 10.43 12.16 2.80
CA GLU A 18 10.34 13.60 2.48
C GLU A 18 10.10 13.84 0.97
N GLU A 19 10.82 13.12 0.11
CA GLU A 19 10.63 13.19 -1.34
C GLU A 19 9.22 12.77 -1.76
N LEU A 20 8.74 11.64 -1.24
CA LEU A 20 7.42 11.09 -1.55
C LEU A 20 6.27 11.94 -0.98
N MET A 21 6.48 12.60 0.17
CA MET A 21 5.53 13.56 0.72
C MET A 21 5.40 14.79 -0.19
N LYS A 22 6.51 15.31 -0.74
CA LYS A 22 6.47 16.45 -1.67
C LYS A 22 5.70 16.14 -2.96
N SER A 23 5.74 14.89 -3.42
CA SER A 23 5.03 14.45 -4.61
C SER A 23 3.62 13.88 -4.35
N ASN A 24 3.17 13.86 -3.08
CA ASN A 24 1.93 13.17 -2.66
C ASN A 24 1.85 11.70 -3.15
N ASP A 25 2.99 11.00 -3.22
CA ASP A 25 3.01 9.59 -3.63
C ASP A 25 2.66 8.67 -2.46
N PHE A 26 1.36 8.55 -2.18
CA PHE A 26 0.84 7.68 -1.14
C PHE A 26 1.17 6.20 -1.35
N TYR A 27 1.32 5.74 -2.60
CA TYR A 27 1.74 4.37 -2.85
C TYR A 27 3.19 4.17 -2.37
N GLY A 28 4.10 5.04 -2.80
CA GLY A 28 5.50 5.02 -2.41
C GLY A 28 5.67 5.15 -0.90
N LEU A 29 4.94 6.09 -0.26
CA LEU A 29 4.96 6.26 1.20
C LEU A 29 4.58 4.96 1.90
N GLY A 30 3.53 4.28 1.42
CA GLY A 30 3.11 2.98 1.94
C GLY A 30 4.19 1.90 1.83
N VAL A 31 4.94 1.86 0.72
CA VAL A 31 6.08 0.92 0.56
C VAL A 31 7.16 1.23 1.58
N VAL A 32 7.59 2.49 1.68
CA VAL A 32 8.70 2.88 2.55
C VAL A 32 8.37 2.62 4.02
N TYR A 33 7.17 2.98 4.48
CA TYR A 33 6.74 2.64 5.83
C TYR A 33 6.73 1.12 6.06
N GLN A 34 6.30 0.31 5.10
CA GLN A 34 6.35 -1.15 5.26
C GLN A 34 7.78 -1.67 5.38
N GLU A 35 8.72 -1.13 4.60
CA GLU A 35 10.14 -1.46 4.70
C GLU A 35 10.74 -1.05 6.05
N MET A 36 10.38 0.14 6.56
CA MET A 36 10.75 0.60 7.90
C MET A 36 10.22 -0.33 8.99
N ALA A 37 8.96 -0.76 8.88
CA ALA A 37 8.37 -1.71 9.82
C ALA A 37 9.15 -3.04 9.84
N ASN A 38 9.44 -3.59 8.66
CA ASN A 38 10.22 -4.82 8.56
C ASN A 38 11.66 -4.66 9.09
N PHE A 39 12.23 -3.46 8.95
CA PHE A 39 13.53 -3.13 9.55
C PHE A 39 13.44 -3.14 11.07
N LEU A 40 12.42 -2.50 11.67
CA LEU A 40 12.21 -2.51 13.12
C LEU A 40 12.01 -3.92 13.68
N ASP A 41 11.23 -4.78 12.99
CA ASP A 41 11.03 -6.17 13.41
C ASP A 41 12.35 -6.95 13.46
N LYS A 42 13.24 -6.73 12.47
CA LYS A 42 14.57 -7.35 12.44
C LYS A 42 15.48 -6.89 13.59
N GLU A 43 15.27 -5.67 14.06
CA GLU A 43 15.98 -5.09 15.20
C GLU A 43 15.32 -5.44 16.55
N GLY A 44 14.24 -6.25 16.55
CA GLY A 44 13.48 -6.59 17.76
C GLY A 44 12.69 -5.42 18.35
N LYS A 45 12.43 -4.37 17.56
CA LYS A 45 11.70 -3.16 17.97
C LYS A 45 10.23 -3.22 17.53
N SER A 46 9.37 -2.49 18.23
CA SER A 46 7.95 -2.39 17.87
C SER A 46 7.76 -1.74 16.49
N SER A 47 7.07 -2.43 15.58
CA SER A 47 6.79 -1.94 14.23
C SER A 47 5.32 -1.56 13.99
N LYS A 48 4.44 -1.76 14.99
CA LYS A 48 2.97 -1.65 14.85
C LYS A 48 2.53 -0.31 14.25
N GLU A 49 2.98 0.80 14.82
CA GLU A 49 2.59 2.14 14.37
C GLU A 49 3.04 2.42 12.93
N ILE A 50 4.23 1.93 12.57
CA ILE A 50 4.78 2.09 11.23
C ILE A 50 3.99 1.23 10.22
N ARG A 51 3.56 0.02 10.61
CA ARG A 51 2.65 -0.81 9.81
C ARG A 51 1.29 -0.14 9.61
N ASP A 52 0.76 0.50 10.64
CA ASP A 52 -0.50 1.26 10.53
C ASP A 52 -0.36 2.46 9.58
N LYS A 53 0.78 3.16 9.60
CA LYS A 53 1.10 4.21 8.61
C LYS A 53 1.17 3.63 7.19
N ALA A 54 1.87 2.51 7.00
CA ALA A 54 1.97 1.84 5.71
C ALA A 54 0.58 1.50 5.13
N TYR A 55 -0.29 0.91 5.96
CA TYR A 55 -1.67 0.61 5.59
C TYR A 55 -2.46 1.86 5.19
N LYS A 56 -2.42 2.92 6.02
CA LYS A 56 -3.16 4.16 5.77
C LYS A 56 -2.75 4.82 4.46
N MET A 57 -1.45 4.87 4.15
CA MET A 57 -0.97 5.45 2.89
C MET A 57 -1.43 4.63 1.68
N LYS A 58 -1.34 3.31 1.74
CA LYS A 58 -1.86 2.44 0.66
C LYS A 58 -3.38 2.57 0.51
N LEU A 59 -4.13 2.69 1.60
CA LEU A 59 -5.57 2.91 1.57
C LEU A 59 -5.93 4.23 0.89
N GLN A 60 -5.24 5.31 1.27
CA GLN A 60 -5.43 6.63 0.66
C GLN A 60 -5.21 6.58 -0.85
N HIS A 61 -4.11 5.98 -1.30
CA HIS A 61 -3.82 5.80 -2.73
C HIS A 61 -4.96 5.10 -3.48
N GLN A 62 -5.48 4.01 -2.91
CA GLN A 62 -6.56 3.23 -3.53
C GLN A 62 -7.90 4.01 -3.56
N GLN A 63 -8.20 4.76 -2.50
CA GLN A 63 -9.40 5.60 -2.45
C GLN A 63 -9.30 6.77 -3.45
N ASP A 64 -8.14 7.38 -3.59
CA ASP A 64 -7.91 8.46 -4.55
C ASP A 64 -8.00 7.96 -6.00
N TYR A 65 -7.51 6.75 -6.27
CA TYR A 65 -7.69 6.11 -7.57
C TYR A 65 -9.17 5.88 -7.89
N ILE A 66 -9.96 5.31 -6.96
CA ILE A 66 -11.41 5.12 -7.18
C ILE A 66 -12.11 6.47 -7.40
N LYS A 67 -11.81 7.49 -6.60
CA LYS A 67 -12.39 8.84 -6.78
C LYS A 67 -12.03 9.43 -8.15
N SER A 68 -10.80 9.20 -8.63
CA SER A 68 -10.39 9.66 -9.96
C SER A 68 -11.23 9.00 -11.07
N LEU A 69 -11.54 7.70 -10.94
CA LEU A 69 -12.39 7.00 -11.88
C LEU A 69 -13.83 7.55 -11.86
N ILE A 70 -14.40 7.78 -10.68
CA ILE A 70 -15.73 8.41 -10.51
C ILE A 70 -15.77 9.76 -11.23
N ASN A 71 -14.78 10.62 -10.98
CA ASN A 71 -14.73 11.96 -11.55
C ASN A 71 -14.56 11.95 -13.07
N SER A 72 -13.80 10.99 -13.58
CA SER A 72 -13.55 10.84 -15.02
C SER A 72 -14.74 10.26 -15.80
N GLN A 73 -15.67 9.56 -15.13
CA GLN A 73 -16.81 8.87 -15.73
C GLN A 73 -16.44 7.80 -16.78
N VAL A 74 -15.19 7.33 -16.80
CA VAL A 74 -14.70 6.34 -17.79
C VAL A 74 -15.03 4.89 -17.43
N ALA A 75 -15.53 4.66 -16.22
CA ALA A 75 -15.81 3.34 -15.68
C ALA A 75 -17.07 3.37 -14.81
N LYS A 76 -17.72 2.22 -14.65
CA LYS A 76 -18.91 2.04 -13.81
C LYS A 76 -18.60 1.29 -12.52
N GLY A 77 -17.42 0.70 -12.43
CA GLY A 77 -16.94 -0.01 -11.25
C GLY A 77 -15.47 -0.37 -11.37
N VAL A 78 -15.06 -1.31 -10.52
CA VAL A 78 -13.69 -1.83 -10.50
C VAL A 78 -13.67 -3.33 -10.28
N GLU A 79 -12.64 -3.96 -10.84
CA GLU A 79 -12.24 -5.34 -10.55
C GLU A 79 -10.93 -5.34 -9.75
N ILE A 80 -10.75 -6.25 -8.80
CA ILE A 80 -9.48 -6.43 -8.11
C ILE A 80 -8.54 -7.29 -8.94
N LEU A 81 -7.36 -6.76 -9.25
CA LEU A 81 -6.24 -7.51 -9.81
C LEU A 81 -5.15 -7.70 -8.76
N CYS A 82 -4.83 -8.96 -8.47
CA CYS A 82 -3.73 -9.31 -7.60
C CYS A 82 -2.38 -9.27 -8.32
N ALA A 83 -1.34 -8.85 -7.60
CA ALA A 83 0.03 -9.06 -8.06
C ALA A 83 0.33 -10.57 -8.14
N VAL A 84 1.20 -10.97 -9.06
CA VAL A 84 1.56 -12.39 -9.31
C VAL A 84 1.99 -13.13 -8.03
N ASP A 85 2.69 -12.45 -7.13
CA ASP A 85 3.21 -12.99 -5.86
C ASP A 85 2.35 -12.60 -4.64
N SER A 86 1.08 -12.25 -4.85
CA SER A 86 0.15 -11.95 -3.75
C SER A 86 0.00 -13.14 -2.80
N CYS A 87 -0.16 -12.85 -1.52
CA CYS A 87 -0.47 -13.87 -0.53
C CYS A 87 -1.89 -14.44 -0.74
N GLU A 88 -2.16 -15.62 -0.17
CA GLU A 88 -3.44 -16.33 -0.32
C GLU A 88 -4.65 -15.47 0.08
N SER A 89 -4.52 -14.67 1.15
CA SER A 89 -5.57 -13.75 1.60
C SER A 89 -5.91 -12.66 0.58
N CYS A 90 -4.93 -12.21 -0.21
CA CYS A 90 -5.16 -11.28 -1.31
C CYS A 90 -5.73 -12.01 -2.53
N LYS A 91 -5.21 -13.21 -2.87
CA LYS A 91 -5.70 -14.01 -4.00
C LYS A 91 -7.18 -14.39 -3.88
N ALA A 92 -7.70 -14.52 -2.66
CA ALA A 92 -9.13 -14.72 -2.42
C ALA A 92 -10.02 -13.52 -2.85
N LEU A 93 -9.42 -12.39 -3.22
CA LEU A 93 -10.10 -11.21 -3.77
C LEU A 93 -9.91 -11.05 -5.28
N ASP A 94 -9.05 -11.85 -5.90
CA ASP A 94 -8.73 -11.72 -7.33
C ASP A 94 -9.98 -11.89 -8.20
N GLY A 95 -10.14 -10.99 -9.18
CA GLY A 95 -11.28 -10.95 -10.08
C GLY A 95 -12.61 -10.50 -9.45
N LYS A 96 -12.64 -10.15 -8.16
CA LYS A 96 -13.87 -9.64 -7.54
C LYS A 96 -14.19 -8.24 -8.03
N THR A 97 -15.44 -8.04 -8.41
CA THR A 97 -15.95 -6.77 -8.94
C THR A 97 -16.77 -6.02 -7.89
N PHE A 98 -16.70 -4.69 -7.96
CA PHE A 98 -17.38 -3.77 -7.06
C PHE A 98 -17.86 -2.56 -7.84
N ASP A 99 -19.06 -2.07 -7.54
CA ASP A 99 -19.37 -0.67 -7.83
C ASP A 99 -18.51 0.26 -6.96
N PHE A 100 -18.40 1.53 -7.36
CA PHE A 100 -17.53 2.48 -6.67
C PHE A 100 -17.92 2.72 -5.21
N LYS A 101 -19.22 2.75 -4.90
CA LYS A 101 -19.69 3.00 -3.54
C LYS A 101 -19.25 1.85 -2.62
N LYS A 102 -19.50 0.61 -3.05
CA LYS A 102 -19.11 -0.59 -2.32
C LYS A 102 -17.59 -0.70 -2.19
N ALA A 103 -16.83 -0.32 -3.22
CA ALA A 103 -15.37 -0.32 -3.17
C ALA A 103 -14.83 0.68 -2.13
N LEU A 104 -15.41 1.88 -2.04
CA LEU A 104 -15.03 2.88 -1.03
C LEU A 104 -15.45 2.45 0.39
N ASP A 105 -16.70 2.00 0.56
CA ASP A 105 -17.26 1.63 1.87
C ASP A 105 -16.53 0.41 2.47
N SER A 106 -16.27 -0.62 1.66
CA SER A 106 -15.64 -1.85 2.13
C SER A 106 -14.11 -1.81 2.07
N SER A 107 -13.53 -0.90 1.28
CA SER A 107 -12.08 -0.72 1.13
C SER A 107 -11.30 -2.05 1.04
N PRO A 108 -11.63 -2.94 0.08
CA PRO A 108 -11.07 -4.29 0.04
C PRO A 108 -9.56 -4.31 -0.19
N LEU A 109 -9.03 -3.27 -0.85
CA LEU A 109 -7.61 -2.97 -0.94
C LEU A 109 -7.25 -1.69 -0.17
N PRO A 110 -6.09 -1.66 0.51
CA PRO A 110 -5.17 -2.77 0.75
C PRO A 110 -5.73 -3.77 1.76
N LYS A 111 -5.41 -5.06 1.61
CA LYS A 111 -5.77 -6.07 2.61
C LYS A 111 -4.89 -5.91 3.86
N ARG A 112 -5.51 -5.67 5.04
CA ARG A 112 -4.77 -5.44 6.30
C ARG A 112 -3.91 -6.65 6.69
N GLU A 113 -4.39 -7.86 6.39
CA GLU A 113 -3.69 -9.12 6.65
C GLU A 113 -2.71 -9.50 5.53
N CYS A 114 -2.36 -8.57 4.62
CA CYS A 114 -1.38 -8.83 3.58
C CYS A 114 0.00 -9.12 4.21
N LYS A 115 0.61 -10.24 3.82
CA LYS A 115 1.91 -10.69 4.34
C LYS A 115 3.09 -10.35 3.42
N HIS A 116 2.84 -9.62 2.33
CA HIS A 116 3.87 -9.30 1.37
C HIS A 116 4.87 -8.27 1.94
N LYS A 117 6.17 -8.47 1.68
CA LYS A 117 7.25 -7.66 2.28
C LYS A 117 7.19 -6.16 1.94
N TYR A 118 6.54 -5.78 0.85
CA TYR A 118 6.35 -4.37 0.45
C TYR A 118 4.92 -3.85 0.71
N GLY A 119 4.13 -4.62 1.45
CA GLY A 119 2.72 -4.35 1.69
C GLY A 119 1.88 -4.83 0.51
N CYS A 120 0.58 -4.58 0.57
CA CYS A 120 -0.34 -4.97 -0.50
C CYS A 120 0.05 -4.27 -1.82
N ARG A 121 0.21 -5.07 -2.87
CA ARG A 121 0.56 -4.62 -4.23
C ARG A 121 -0.55 -4.86 -5.25
N CYS A 122 -1.69 -5.38 -4.81
CA CYS A 122 -2.87 -5.53 -5.65
C CYS A 122 -3.42 -4.14 -6.02
N THR A 123 -4.17 -4.09 -7.11
CA THR A 123 -4.75 -2.85 -7.65
C THR A 123 -6.20 -3.07 -8.08
N TYR A 124 -6.90 -1.96 -8.32
CA TYR A 124 -8.15 -1.97 -9.04
C TYR A 124 -7.90 -1.80 -10.54
N LEU A 125 -8.68 -2.50 -11.36
CA LEU A 125 -8.85 -2.28 -12.78
C LEU A 125 -10.22 -1.63 -13.02
N PRO A 126 -10.33 -0.60 -13.89
CA PRO A 126 -11.61 -0.02 -14.23
C PRO A 126 -12.46 -1.00 -15.05
N LEU A 127 -13.77 -1.04 -14.75
CA LEU A 127 -14.79 -1.79 -15.51
C LEU A 127 -15.76 -0.86 -16.24
#